data_AF-A1VW69-F1
#
_entry.id   AF-A1VW69-F1
#
_cell.length_a   1.000
_cell.length_b   1.000
_cell.length_c   1.000
_cell.angle_alpha   90.00
_cell.angle_beta   90.00
_cell.angle_gamma   90.00
#
_symmetry.space_group_name_H-M   'P 1'
#
loop_
_entity.id
_entity.type
_entity.pdbx_description
1 polymer ?
#
loop_
_entity_poly.entity_id
_entity_poly.type
_entity_poly.pdbx_seq_one_letter_code
_entity_poly.pdbx_strand_id
1 'polypeptide(L)'
;MPAISKSALADAITAVGKMDNRQRELLADDIHAHQPQLLASVLAQQQFGASLEQIEVLLKVLLVSYRAMENSGHVWPVVSEEMQERCFARFAGKIRFLEGLTHEQKATVISDAVTDHNEKWLLAFVFDELQAHDLLVINTDAKKFLVLCALGMVECVAEAASHSV
;
A
#
# COMPACT_ATOMS: atom_id res chain seq x y z
N MET A 1 -14.46 9.06 6.50
CA MET A 1 -14.03 8.09 7.55
C MET A 1 -13.29 6.98 6.86
N PRO A 2 -12.27 6.36 7.47
CA PRO A 2 -11.58 5.21 6.88
C PRO A 2 -12.54 4.06 6.62
N ALA A 3 -12.50 3.49 5.41
CA ALA A 3 -13.25 2.28 5.09
C ALA A 3 -12.63 1.09 5.81
N ILE A 4 -11.29 1.04 5.93
CA ILE A 4 -10.61 0.05 6.77
C ILE A 4 -10.49 0.60 8.18
N SER A 5 -11.29 0.02 9.08
CA SER A 5 -11.21 0.33 10.51
C SER A 5 -9.90 -0.18 11.13
N LYS A 6 -9.51 0.40 12.26
CA LYS A 6 -8.33 -0.04 13.03
C LYS A 6 -8.42 -1.52 13.42
N SER A 7 -9.60 -2.01 13.81
CA SER A 7 -9.81 -3.42 14.16
C SER A 7 -9.71 -4.33 12.95
N ALA A 8 -10.34 -3.97 11.83
CA ALA A 8 -10.26 -4.76 10.59
C ALA A 8 -8.82 -4.94 10.12
N LEU A 9 -8.00 -3.88 10.22
CA LEU A 9 -6.57 -3.94 9.92
C LEU A 9 -5.79 -4.81 10.93
N ALA A 10 -6.03 -4.65 12.23
CA ALA A 10 -5.36 -5.44 13.26
C ALA A 10 -5.65 -6.96 13.11
N ASP A 11 -6.90 -7.30 12.79
CA ASP A 11 -7.32 -8.66 12.51
C ASP A 11 -6.63 -9.20 11.25
N ALA A 12 -6.53 -8.39 10.20
CA ALA A 12 -5.82 -8.75 8.97
C ALA A 12 -4.32 -8.99 9.19
N ILE A 13 -3.64 -8.12 9.93
CA ILE A 13 -2.22 -8.28 10.31
C ILE A 13 -2.04 -9.61 11.07
N THR A 14 -2.90 -9.86 12.06
CA THR A 14 -2.84 -11.08 12.87
C THR A 14 -3.11 -12.33 12.04
N ALA A 15 -4.09 -12.28 11.13
CA ALA A 15 -4.45 -13.39 10.26
C ALA A 15 -3.32 -13.74 9.30
N VAL A 16 -2.77 -12.76 8.58
CA VAL A 16 -1.66 -12.96 7.63
C VAL A 16 -0.39 -13.38 8.35
N GLY A 17 -0.11 -12.84 9.54
CA GLY A 17 1.03 -13.23 10.36
C GLY A 17 1.02 -14.69 10.82
N LYS A 18 -0.17 -15.32 10.88
CA LYS A 18 -0.34 -16.75 11.24
C LYS A 18 -0.35 -17.68 10.02
N MET A 19 -0.39 -17.15 8.80
CA MET A 19 -0.45 -17.96 7.59
C MET A 19 0.88 -18.64 7.29
N ASP A 20 0.80 -19.91 6.92
CA ASP A 20 1.90 -20.60 6.25
C ASP A 20 2.02 -20.19 4.77
N ASN A 21 3.06 -20.67 4.10
CA ASN A 21 3.31 -20.33 2.69
C ASN A 21 2.18 -20.78 1.77
N ARG A 22 1.56 -21.94 2.04
CA ARG A 22 0.48 -22.45 1.20
C ARG A 22 -0.77 -21.57 1.31
N GLN A 23 -1.08 -21.10 2.50
CA GLN A 23 -2.18 -20.17 2.74
C GLN A 23 -1.92 -18.81 2.09
N ARG A 24 -0.67 -18.32 2.12
CA ARG A 24 -0.28 -17.08 1.43
C ARG A 24 -0.39 -17.21 -0.09
N GLU A 25 0.03 -18.34 -0.66
CA GLU A 25 -0.14 -18.64 -2.09
C GLU A 25 -1.62 -18.61 -2.49
N LEU A 26 -2.48 -19.29 -1.73
CA LEU A 26 -3.93 -19.30 -2.00
C LEU A 26 -4.54 -17.90 -1.91
N LEU A 27 -4.08 -17.07 -0.97
CA LEU A 27 -4.52 -15.68 -0.88
C LEU A 27 -3.99 -14.85 -2.05
N ALA A 28 -2.79 -15.12 -2.55
CA ALA A 28 -2.27 -14.48 -3.75
C ALA A 28 -3.07 -14.89 -5.01
N ASP A 29 -3.48 -16.15 -5.13
CA ASP A 29 -4.37 -16.61 -6.19
C ASP A 29 -5.73 -15.87 -6.15
N ASP A 30 -6.27 -15.69 -4.95
CA ASP A 30 -7.52 -14.94 -4.75
C ASP A 30 -7.38 -13.44 -5.09
N ILE A 31 -6.26 -12.83 -4.71
CA ILE A 31 -5.92 -11.46 -5.11
C ILE A 31 -5.75 -11.38 -6.63
N HIS A 32 -5.15 -12.39 -7.27
CA HIS A 32 -5.03 -12.40 -8.73
C HIS A 32 -6.41 -12.41 -9.41
N ALA A 33 -7.37 -13.14 -8.85
CA ALA A 33 -8.73 -13.21 -9.38
C ALA A 33 -9.51 -11.89 -9.19
N HIS A 34 -9.37 -11.22 -8.05
CA HIS A 34 -10.22 -10.09 -7.67
C HIS A 34 -9.54 -8.71 -7.76
N GLN A 35 -8.22 -8.65 -7.61
CA GLN A 35 -7.40 -7.43 -7.64
C GLN A 35 -6.09 -7.67 -8.42
N PRO A 36 -6.15 -8.15 -9.67
CA PRO A 36 -4.97 -8.57 -10.44
C PRO A 36 -3.92 -7.47 -10.57
N GLN A 37 -4.36 -6.21 -10.70
CA GLN A 37 -3.46 -5.07 -10.90
C GLN A 37 -2.61 -4.76 -9.66
N LEU A 38 -3.14 -4.99 -8.46
CA LEU A 38 -2.39 -4.80 -7.23
C LEU A 38 -1.26 -5.84 -7.14
N LEU A 39 -1.56 -7.11 -7.40
CA LEU A 39 -0.54 -8.17 -7.43
C LEU A 39 0.50 -7.93 -8.53
N ALA A 40 0.06 -7.59 -9.74
CA ALA A 40 0.96 -7.30 -10.86
C ALA A 40 1.96 -6.18 -10.51
N SER A 41 1.51 -5.12 -9.84
CA SER A 41 2.38 -4.00 -9.45
C SER A 41 3.47 -4.39 -8.44
N VAL A 42 3.19 -5.36 -7.56
CA VAL A 42 4.18 -5.92 -6.62
C VAL A 42 5.19 -6.77 -7.37
N LEU A 43 4.72 -7.68 -8.25
CA LEU A 43 5.61 -8.58 -8.99
C LEU A 43 6.49 -7.84 -10.00
N ALA A 44 5.99 -6.74 -10.58
CA ALA A 44 6.76 -5.90 -11.50
C ALA A 44 7.99 -5.26 -10.85
N GLN A 45 8.06 -5.16 -9.52
CA GLN A 45 9.21 -4.58 -8.81
C GLN A 45 10.53 -5.33 -9.07
N GLN A 46 10.46 -6.62 -9.41
CA GLN A 46 11.64 -7.39 -9.80
C GLN A 46 12.32 -6.81 -11.05
N GLN A 47 11.54 -6.28 -12.00
CA GLN A 47 12.05 -5.65 -13.23
C GLN A 47 12.75 -4.31 -12.93
N PHE A 48 12.44 -3.68 -11.80
CA PHE A 48 13.08 -2.47 -11.29
C PHE A 48 14.26 -2.76 -10.36
N GLY A 49 14.71 -4.02 -10.28
CA GLY A 49 15.88 -4.43 -9.51
C GLY A 49 15.63 -4.71 -8.03
N ALA A 50 14.37 -4.86 -7.61
CA ALA A 50 14.06 -5.30 -6.25
C ALA A 50 14.50 -6.76 -6.01
N SER A 51 15.05 -7.04 -4.84
CA SER A 51 15.38 -8.41 -4.43
C SER A 51 14.11 -9.18 -4.04
N LEU A 52 14.21 -10.51 -3.93
CA LEU A 52 13.07 -11.34 -3.51
C LEU A 52 12.63 -11.02 -2.08
N GLU A 53 13.57 -10.71 -1.18
CA GLU A 53 13.28 -10.30 0.19
C GLU A 53 12.50 -8.98 0.22
N GLN A 54 12.84 -8.03 -0.65
CA GLN A 54 12.11 -6.77 -0.76
C GLN A 54 10.71 -6.95 -1.34
N ILE A 55 10.57 -7.86 -2.31
CA ILE A 55 9.26 -8.23 -2.87
C ILE A 55 8.42 -8.94 -1.81
N GLU A 56 9.01 -9.76 -0.93
CA GLU A 56 8.29 -10.42 0.16
C GLU A 56 7.66 -9.41 1.14
N VAL A 57 8.36 -8.29 1.42
CA VAL A 57 7.80 -7.19 2.22
C VAL A 57 6.57 -6.59 1.54
N LEU A 58 6.64 -6.32 0.23
CA LEU A 58 5.49 -5.81 -0.52
C LEU A 58 4.35 -6.82 -0.62
N LEU A 59 4.65 -8.11 -0.76
CA LEU A 59 3.64 -9.17 -0.74
C LEU A 59 2.94 -9.20 0.63
N LYS A 60 3.68 -9.10 1.73
CA LYS A 60 3.07 -8.99 3.07
C LYS A 60 2.14 -7.78 3.16
N VAL A 61 2.59 -6.61 2.68
CA VAL A 61 1.76 -5.39 2.63
C VAL A 61 0.48 -5.63 1.82
N LEU A 62 0.59 -6.22 0.63
CA LEU A 62 -0.54 -6.51 -0.24
C LEU A 62 -1.53 -7.50 0.40
N LEU A 63 -1.04 -8.61 0.97
CA LEU A 63 -1.86 -9.63 1.62
C LEU A 63 -2.63 -9.04 2.82
N VAL A 64 -1.96 -8.22 3.65
CA VAL A 64 -2.63 -7.53 4.77
C VAL A 64 -3.65 -6.52 4.27
N SER A 65 -3.31 -5.72 3.26
CA SER A 65 -4.22 -4.74 2.67
C SER A 65 -5.49 -5.42 2.15
N TYR A 66 -5.34 -6.49 1.38
CA TYR A 66 -6.46 -7.24 0.81
C TYR A 66 -7.31 -7.91 1.90
N ARG A 67 -6.69 -8.56 2.89
CA ARG A 67 -7.44 -9.15 4.00
C ARG A 67 -8.19 -8.08 4.82
N ALA A 68 -7.61 -6.89 4.96
CA ALA A 68 -8.25 -5.77 5.63
C ALA A 68 -9.44 -5.21 4.82
N MET A 69 -9.32 -5.19 3.48
CA MET A 69 -10.44 -4.89 2.58
C MET A 69 -11.58 -5.88 2.78
N GLU A 70 -11.31 -7.19 2.78
CA GLU A 70 -12.33 -8.22 3.03
C GLU A 70 -13.01 -8.04 4.40
N ASN A 71 -12.20 -7.81 5.45
CA ASN A 71 -12.69 -7.64 6.82
C ASN A 71 -13.51 -6.36 7.02
N SER A 72 -13.39 -5.37 6.13
CA SER A 72 -14.09 -4.09 6.26
C SER A 72 -15.60 -4.18 5.99
N GLY A 73 -16.06 -5.26 5.34
CA GLY A 73 -17.46 -5.43 4.96
C GLY A 73 -17.92 -4.54 3.79
N HIS A 74 -17.02 -3.77 3.18
CA HIS A 74 -17.30 -2.99 1.98
C HIS A 74 -17.19 -3.86 0.71
N VAL A 75 -17.96 -3.50 -0.31
CA VAL A 75 -17.77 -4.03 -1.67
C VAL A 75 -16.69 -3.21 -2.35
N TRP A 76 -15.57 -3.84 -2.69
CA TRP A 76 -14.44 -3.16 -3.30
C TRP A 76 -14.48 -3.29 -4.82
N PRO A 77 -14.43 -2.18 -5.58
CA PRO A 77 -14.24 -2.28 -7.01
C PRO A 77 -12.85 -2.86 -7.33
N VAL A 78 -12.72 -3.51 -8.49
CA VAL A 78 -11.43 -3.92 -9.01
C VAL A 78 -10.60 -2.67 -9.30
N VAL A 79 -9.39 -2.60 -8.76
CA VAL A 79 -8.44 -1.52 -9.08
C VAL A 79 -7.99 -1.69 -10.52
N SER A 80 -8.45 -0.80 -11.40
CA SER A 80 -8.04 -0.78 -12.80
C SER A 80 -6.64 -0.18 -12.97
N GLU A 81 -6.01 -0.45 -14.12
CA GLU A 81 -4.76 0.20 -14.52
C GLU A 81 -4.90 1.74 -14.50
N GLU A 82 -5.98 2.28 -15.06
CA GLU A 82 -6.25 3.73 -15.03
C GLU A 82 -6.36 4.28 -13.59
N MET A 83 -7.00 3.54 -12.67
CA MET A 83 -7.08 3.95 -11.26
C MET A 83 -5.69 3.95 -10.62
N GLN A 84 -4.90 2.92 -10.87
CA GLN A 84 -3.55 2.82 -10.36
C GLN A 84 -2.65 3.94 -10.90
N GLU A 85 -2.70 4.24 -12.19
CA GLU A 85 -1.96 5.35 -12.80
C GLU A 85 -2.33 6.69 -12.17
N ARG A 86 -3.63 6.97 -11.96
CA ARG A 86 -4.08 8.19 -11.28
C ARG A 86 -3.58 8.27 -9.85
N CYS A 87 -3.65 7.17 -9.09
CA CYS A 87 -3.17 7.10 -7.71
C CYS A 87 -1.66 7.37 -7.64
N PHE A 88 -0.88 6.75 -8.53
CA PHE A 88 0.56 6.92 -8.60
C PHE A 88 0.95 8.33 -9.04
N ALA A 89 0.25 8.90 -10.02
CA ALA A 89 0.46 10.27 -10.47
C ALA A 89 0.15 11.28 -9.35
N ARG A 90 -0.95 11.07 -8.60
CA ARG A 90 -1.33 11.89 -7.44
C ARG A 90 -0.25 11.83 -6.36
N PHE A 91 0.21 10.63 -6.01
CA PHE A 91 1.26 10.46 -5.01
C PHE A 91 2.60 11.08 -5.45
N ALA A 92 3.04 10.82 -6.69
CA ALA A 92 4.25 11.43 -7.23
C ALA A 92 4.14 12.97 -7.28
N GLY A 93 2.94 13.51 -7.52
CA GLY A 93 2.65 14.94 -7.42
C GLY A 93 2.84 15.49 -6.01
N LYS A 94 2.35 14.78 -4.97
CA LYS A 94 2.56 15.14 -3.56
C LYS A 94 4.06 15.17 -3.21
N ILE A 95 4.83 14.19 -3.66
CA ILE A 95 6.29 14.15 -3.45
C ILE A 95 6.98 15.36 -4.10
N ARG A 96 6.68 15.66 -5.36
CA ARG A 96 7.23 16.84 -6.05
C ARG A 96 6.85 18.15 -5.37
N PHE A 97 5.63 18.26 -4.85
CA PHE A 97 5.20 19.44 -4.08
C PHE A 97 6.05 19.62 -2.82
N LEU A 98 6.37 18.54 -2.12
CA LEU A 98 7.23 18.60 -0.93
C LEU A 98 8.64 19.09 -1.27
N GLU A 99 9.22 18.76 -2.43
CA GLU A 99 10.59 19.16 -2.81
C GLU A 99 10.83 20.68 -2.71
N GLY A 100 9.80 21.50 -3.00
CA GLY A 100 9.87 22.96 -2.96
C GLY A 100 9.71 23.61 -1.57
N LEU A 101 9.47 22.82 -0.51
CA LEU A 101 9.16 23.32 0.84
C LEU A 101 10.37 23.28 1.79
N THR A 102 10.35 24.15 2.81
CA THR A 102 11.30 24.09 3.92
C THR A 102 11.07 22.85 4.79
N HIS A 103 12.02 22.49 5.65
CA HIS A 103 11.89 21.33 6.54
C HIS A 103 10.68 21.43 7.48
N GLU A 104 10.42 22.62 8.05
CA GLU A 104 9.27 22.86 8.93
C GLU A 104 7.94 22.74 8.16
N GLN A 105 7.87 23.31 6.96
CA GLN A 105 6.69 23.19 6.10
C GLN A 105 6.44 21.74 5.65
N LYS A 106 7.51 21.00 5.32
CA LYS A 106 7.42 19.56 5.00
C LYS A 106 6.81 18.77 6.16
N ALA A 107 7.30 19.00 7.38
CA ALA A 107 6.81 18.30 8.56
C ALA A 107 5.30 18.54 8.79
N THR A 108 4.84 19.79 8.66
CA THR A 108 3.42 20.13 8.77
C THR A 108 2.59 19.47 7.67
N VAL A 109 2.98 19.63 6.39
CA VAL A 109 2.23 19.06 5.26
C VAL A 109 2.15 17.54 5.34
N ILE A 110 3.24 16.87 5.73
CA ILE A 110 3.25 15.42 5.91
C ILE A 110 2.32 15.01 7.07
N SER A 111 2.40 15.72 8.20
CA SER A 111 1.55 15.44 9.36
C SER A 111 0.07 15.56 9.02
N ASP A 112 -0.31 16.63 8.33
CA ASP A 112 -1.70 16.86 7.90
C ASP A 112 -2.14 15.78 6.90
N ALA A 113 -1.29 15.51 5.89
CA ALA A 113 -1.59 14.50 4.87
C ALA A 113 -1.77 13.08 5.45
N VAL A 114 -1.02 12.71 6.49
CA VAL A 114 -1.16 11.42 7.17
C VAL A 114 -2.40 11.41 8.08
N THR A 115 -2.65 12.49 8.82
CA THR A 115 -3.77 12.59 9.77
C THR A 115 -5.13 12.54 9.07
N ASP A 116 -5.22 13.22 7.93
CA ASP A 116 -6.44 13.36 7.14
C ASP A 116 -6.58 12.28 6.07
N HIS A 117 -5.61 11.36 5.94
CA HIS A 117 -5.68 10.30 4.95
C HIS A 117 -6.91 9.40 5.19
N ASN A 118 -7.68 9.14 4.13
CA ASN A 118 -8.88 8.29 4.21
C ASN A 118 -8.52 6.92 4.79
N GLU A 119 -7.42 6.31 4.38
CA GLU A 119 -6.94 5.03 4.92
C GLU A 119 -5.75 5.17 5.88
N LYS A 120 -5.80 6.13 6.82
CA LYS A 120 -4.67 6.44 7.73
C LYS A 120 -4.12 5.26 8.53
N TRP A 121 -4.96 4.27 8.88
CA TRP A 121 -4.51 3.09 9.60
C TRP A 121 -3.67 2.18 8.71
N LEU A 122 -4.12 1.95 7.48
CA LEU A 122 -3.36 1.20 6.49
C LEU A 122 -2.06 1.92 6.15
N LEU A 123 -2.12 3.24 5.97
CA LEU A 123 -0.93 4.07 5.73
C LEU A 123 0.11 3.91 6.84
N ALA A 124 -0.32 3.98 8.11
CA ALA A 124 0.58 3.81 9.26
C ALA A 124 1.24 2.43 9.28
N PHE A 125 0.47 1.37 9.00
CA PHE A 125 1.01 0.01 8.88
C PHE A 125 2.04 -0.10 7.75
N VAL A 126 1.77 0.45 6.57
CA VAL A 126 2.71 0.41 5.44
C VAL A 126 4.00 1.15 5.78
N PHE A 127 3.93 2.32 6.43
CA PHE A 127 5.13 3.02 6.89
C PHE A 127 5.94 2.19 7.89
N ASP A 128 5.28 1.54 8.85
CA ASP A 128 5.93 0.68 9.84
C ASP A 128 6.64 -0.52 9.18
N GLU A 129 5.98 -1.20 8.23
CA GLU A 129 6.59 -2.31 7.48
C GLU A 129 7.78 -1.86 6.63
N LEU A 130 7.68 -0.73 5.95
CA LEU A 130 8.80 -0.17 5.17
C LEU A 130 9.96 0.23 6.08
N GLN A 131 9.68 0.78 7.26
CA GLN A 131 10.69 1.18 8.23
C GLN A 131 11.40 -0.04 8.83
N ALA A 132 10.65 -1.07 9.23
CA ALA A 132 11.18 -2.29 9.84
C ALA A 132 12.14 -3.07 8.93
N HIS A 133 12.09 -2.82 7.61
CA HIS A 133 12.93 -3.47 6.60
C HIS A 133 13.90 -2.49 5.91
N ASP A 134 14.18 -1.32 6.50
CA ASP A 134 15.12 -0.31 5.98
C ASP A 134 14.81 0.19 4.55
N LEU A 135 13.53 0.14 4.14
CA LEU A 135 13.09 0.54 2.81
C LEU A 135 12.83 2.05 2.71
N LEU A 136 12.61 2.73 3.84
CA LEU A 136 12.47 4.19 3.88
C LEU A 136 13.80 4.94 3.71
N VAL A 137 14.94 4.27 3.89
CA VAL A 137 16.26 4.82 3.52
C VAL A 137 16.47 4.60 2.02
N ILE A 138 15.88 5.49 1.22
CA ILE A 138 15.89 5.41 -0.25
C ILE A 138 17.26 5.83 -0.78
N ASN A 139 18.12 4.85 -1.05
CA ASN A 139 19.46 5.02 -1.60
C ASN A 139 19.66 4.32 -2.96
N THR A 140 18.62 3.66 -3.47
CA THR A 140 18.62 3.01 -4.79
C THR A 140 17.29 3.27 -5.51
N ASP A 141 17.31 3.20 -6.84
CA ASP A 141 16.08 3.29 -7.64
C ASP A 141 15.10 2.15 -7.33
N ALA A 142 15.58 0.94 -7.07
CA ALA A 142 14.75 -0.17 -6.63
C ALA A 142 13.95 0.18 -5.36
N LYS A 143 14.60 0.74 -4.33
CA LYS A 143 13.91 1.19 -3.11
C LYS A 143 12.91 2.32 -3.39
N LYS A 144 13.25 3.24 -4.29
CA LYS A 144 12.34 4.31 -4.70
C LYS A 144 11.06 3.75 -5.32
N PHE A 145 11.17 2.77 -6.23
CA PHE A 145 10.02 2.14 -6.85
C PHE A 145 9.23 1.27 -5.86
N LEU A 146 9.89 0.56 -4.94
CA LEU A 146 9.25 -0.19 -3.87
C LEU A 146 8.40 0.71 -2.96
N VAL A 147 8.95 1.83 -2.48
CA VAL A 147 8.22 2.78 -1.63
C VAL A 147 7.07 3.42 -2.41
N LEU A 148 7.29 3.76 -3.69
CA LEU A 148 6.24 4.27 -4.56
C LEU A 148 5.09 3.26 -4.75
N CYS A 149 5.42 1.99 -4.96
CA CYS A 149 4.45 0.91 -5.07
C CYS A 149 3.66 0.72 -3.77
N ALA A 150 4.35 0.63 -2.63
CA ALA A 150 3.73 0.45 -1.32
C ALA A 150 2.73 1.55 -0.99
N LEU A 151 3.14 2.81 -1.13
CA LEU A 151 2.30 3.97 -0.82
C LEU A 151 1.23 4.19 -1.91
N GLY A 152 1.54 3.89 -3.16
CA GLY A 152 0.59 3.88 -4.26
C GLY A 152 -0.55 2.87 -4.06
N MET A 153 -0.27 1.70 -3.48
CA MET A 153 -1.32 0.73 -3.11
C MET A 153 -2.29 1.31 -2.08
N VAL A 154 -1.80 2.03 -1.07
CA VAL A 154 -2.66 2.68 -0.07
C VAL A 154 -3.57 3.72 -0.71
N GLU A 155 -3.05 4.49 -1.68
CA GLU A 155 -3.83 5.45 -2.45
C GLU A 155 -4.88 4.77 -3.34
N CYS A 156 -4.56 3.63 -3.96
CA CYS A 156 -5.51 2.82 -4.72
C CYS A 156 -6.65 2.30 -3.84
N VAL A 157 -6.33 1.79 -2.64
CA VAL A 157 -7.35 1.34 -1.68
C VAL A 157 -8.22 2.52 -1.26
N ALA A 158 -7.63 3.67 -0.93
CA ALA A 158 -8.40 4.85 -0.56
C ALA A 158 -9.31 5.37 -1.70
N GLU A 159 -8.85 5.30 -2.96
CA GLU A 159 -9.68 5.66 -4.12
C GLU A 159 -10.79 4.64 -4.35
N ALA A 160 -10.50 3.34 -4.29
CA ALA A 160 -11.49 2.27 -4.40
C ALA A 160 -12.58 2.37 -3.31
N ALA A 161 -12.19 2.70 -2.07
CA ALA A 161 -13.10 2.97 -0.96
C ALA A 161 -14.02 4.17 -1.19
N SER A 162 -13.57 5.15 -1.99
CA SER A 162 -14.39 6.34 -2.30
C SER A 162 -15.46 6.04 -3.35
N HIS A 163 -15.39 4.87 -3.99
CA HIS A 163 -16.33 4.39 -5.00
C HIS A 163 -17.15 3.16 -4.53
N SER A 164 -16.92 2.67 -3.31
CA SER A 164 -17.73 1.63 -2.69
C SER A 164 -18.98 2.27 -2.06
N VAL A 165 -20.14 1.98 -2.66
CA VAL A 165 -21.47 2.35 -2.12
C VAL A 165 -22.01 1.19 -1.30
#